data_AF-A0A5M3WC90-F1
#
_entry.id   AF-A0A5M3WC90-F1
#
_cell.length_a   1.000
_cell.length_b   1.000
_cell.length_c   1.000
_cell.angle_alpha   90.00
_cell.angle_beta   90.00
_cell.angle_gamma   90.00
#
_symmetry.space_group_name_H-M   'P 1'
#
loop_
_entity.id
_entity.type
_entity.pdbx_description
1 polymer ?
#
loop_
_entity_poly.entity_id
_entity_poly.type
_entity_poly.pdbx_seq_one_letter_code
_entity_poly.pdbx_strand_id
1 'polypeptide(L)'
;MISAACADQVPNYSPSPAAGVRGEADGAVPDGATVFEDEYPGVANLDPALLQALREAATDAAEDQVTFYVNSGWRSPERQNQLLREAVSTYGSAAEAARWVATPETSRHVSGDAIDIGRYDATAWLSEHGAEYGLCQIYRNEPWHYELRTEAIDRGCPRMYADPTQDPRMQQ
;
A
#
# COMPACT_ATOMS: atom_id res chain seq x y z
N MET A 1 -0.78 -54.12 32.86
CA MET A 1 -0.11 -52.90 33.37
C MET A 1 0.31 -52.08 32.17
N ILE A 2 -0.22 -50.85 32.07
CA ILE A 2 0.39 -49.60 31.56
C ILE A 2 0.80 -49.62 30.05
N SER A 3 0.01 -49.01 29.15
CA SER A 3 0.16 -47.61 28.62
C SER A 3 1.28 -47.51 27.56
N ALA A 4 1.29 -46.71 26.50
CA ALA A 4 0.44 -45.65 25.93
C ALA A 4 0.89 -45.42 24.47
N ALA A 5 0.10 -44.66 23.72
CA ALA A 5 0.33 -44.17 22.37
C ALA A 5 1.55 -43.24 22.21
N CYS A 6 2.05 -43.10 20.99
CA CYS A 6 2.68 -41.86 20.52
C CYS A 6 1.91 -41.37 19.28
N ALA A 7 1.06 -40.37 19.49
CA ALA A 7 0.50 -39.53 18.45
C ALA A 7 1.46 -38.35 18.25
N ASP A 8 1.95 -38.17 17.02
CA ASP A 8 2.69 -36.97 16.63
C ASP A 8 1.74 -35.77 16.66
N GLN A 9 1.96 -34.88 17.63
CA GLN A 9 1.28 -33.59 17.72
C GLN A 9 2.04 -32.57 16.87
N VAL A 10 1.46 -32.18 15.74
CA VAL A 10 1.82 -30.94 15.04
C VAL A 10 1.41 -29.74 15.91
N PRO A 11 2.29 -28.76 16.17
CA PRO A 11 1.92 -27.59 16.96
C PRO A 11 0.97 -26.71 16.13
N ASN A 12 -0.28 -26.62 16.59
CA ASN A 12 -1.23 -25.61 16.12
C ASN A 12 -0.73 -24.23 16.54
N TYR A 13 -0.25 -23.45 15.57
CA TYR A 13 0.02 -22.03 15.76
C TYR A 13 -1.30 -21.27 15.64
N SER A 14 -1.98 -21.05 16.76
CA SER A 14 -3.07 -20.08 16.82
C SER A 14 -2.47 -18.67 16.87
N PRO A 15 -2.73 -17.78 15.91
CA PRO A 15 -2.29 -16.40 16.01
C PRO A 15 -2.97 -15.73 17.21
N SER A 16 -2.17 -15.07 18.05
CA SER A 16 -2.70 -14.34 19.21
C SER A 16 -3.51 -13.12 18.76
N PRO A 17 -4.71 -12.87 19.33
CA PRO A 17 -5.57 -11.74 18.93
C PRO A 17 -4.94 -10.37 19.14
N ALA A 18 -3.92 -10.26 20.00
CA ALA A 18 -3.20 -9.00 20.24
C ALA A 18 -2.28 -8.56 19.07
N ALA A 19 -1.86 -9.50 18.21
CA ALA A 19 -1.06 -9.17 17.03
C ALA A 19 -1.92 -8.59 15.90
N GLY A 20 -3.15 -9.08 15.73
CA GLY A 20 -4.12 -8.56 14.75
C GLY A 20 -4.54 -7.12 15.06
N VAL A 21 -4.87 -6.82 16.32
CA VAL A 21 -5.29 -5.48 16.75
C VAL A 21 -4.16 -4.44 16.61
N ARG A 22 -2.89 -4.83 16.80
CA ARG A 22 -1.75 -3.91 16.56
C ARG A 22 -1.50 -3.69 15.07
N GLY A 23 -1.57 -4.75 14.26
CA GLY A 23 -1.38 -4.64 12.82
C GLY A 23 -2.43 -3.73 12.20
N GLU A 24 -3.70 -3.88 12.53
CA GLU A 24 -4.74 -3.01 11.98
C GLU A 24 -4.53 -1.54 12.38
N ALA A 25 -4.21 -1.27 13.65
CA ALA A 25 -3.96 0.08 14.16
C ALA A 25 -2.74 0.78 13.51
N ASP A 26 -1.76 0.03 13.01
CA ASP A 26 -0.57 0.55 12.33
C ASP A 26 -0.76 0.73 10.80
N GLY A 27 -1.96 0.47 10.30
CA GLY A 27 -2.32 0.60 8.89
C GLY A 27 -2.31 -0.72 8.12
N ALA A 28 -2.29 -1.88 8.79
CA ALA A 28 -2.43 -3.16 8.10
C ALA A 28 -3.85 -3.33 7.58
N VAL A 29 -3.92 -3.91 6.39
CA VAL A 29 -5.16 -4.31 5.75
C VAL A 29 -5.09 -5.82 5.55
N PRO A 30 -6.20 -6.55 5.76
CA PRO A 30 -6.24 -7.97 5.47
C PRO A 30 -6.17 -8.25 3.96
N ASP A 31 -5.79 -9.47 3.60
CA ASP A 31 -5.84 -9.91 2.21
C ASP A 31 -7.27 -9.81 1.68
N GLY A 32 -7.41 -9.18 0.51
CA GLY A 32 -8.70 -8.96 -0.12
C GLY A 32 -9.40 -7.66 0.29
N ALA A 33 -8.77 -6.84 1.13
CA ALA A 33 -9.30 -5.54 1.47
C ALA A 33 -9.44 -4.62 0.25
N THR A 34 -10.48 -3.80 0.23
CA THR A 34 -10.80 -2.88 -0.86
C THR A 34 -10.83 -1.42 -0.40
N VAL A 35 -10.87 -0.49 -1.35
CA VAL A 35 -10.96 0.97 -1.09
C VAL A 35 -12.26 1.41 -0.40
N PHE A 36 -13.22 0.49 -0.19
CA PHE A 36 -14.51 0.76 0.45
C PHE A 36 -14.55 0.39 1.94
N GLU A 37 -13.49 -0.20 2.50
CA GLU A 37 -13.49 -0.73 3.86
C GLU A 37 -12.96 0.28 4.88
N ASP A 38 -13.83 1.20 5.29
CA ASP A 38 -13.54 2.26 6.28
C ASP A 38 -13.20 1.74 7.70
N GLU A 39 -13.35 0.45 7.95
CA GLU A 39 -13.00 -0.17 9.23
C GLU A 39 -11.48 -0.33 9.41
N TYR A 40 -10.72 -0.38 8.31
CA TYR A 40 -9.26 -0.52 8.36
C TYR A 40 -8.58 0.86 8.36
N PRO A 41 -7.72 1.16 9.36
CA PRO A 41 -6.96 2.41 9.39
C PRO A 41 -6.13 2.66 8.14
N GLY A 42 -5.66 1.60 7.46
CA GLY A 42 -4.98 1.71 6.18
C GLY A 42 -5.82 2.36 5.08
N VAL A 43 -7.15 2.27 5.14
CA VAL A 43 -8.07 2.93 4.20
C VAL A 43 -8.62 4.22 4.80
N ALA A 44 -9.07 4.18 6.05
CA ALA A 44 -9.76 5.29 6.72
C ALA A 44 -8.89 6.54 6.94
N ASN A 45 -7.57 6.38 7.05
CA ASN A 45 -6.63 7.48 7.28
C ASN A 45 -5.99 8.02 5.99
N LEU A 46 -6.45 7.59 4.81
CA LEU A 46 -6.05 8.21 3.56
C LEU A 46 -6.57 9.65 3.50
N ASP A 47 -5.88 10.49 2.71
CA ASP A 47 -6.39 11.81 2.38
C ASP A 47 -7.81 11.67 1.79
N PRO A 48 -8.81 12.43 2.28
CA PRO A 48 -10.18 12.26 1.85
C PRO A 48 -10.41 12.47 0.35
N ALA A 49 -9.64 13.35 -0.30
CA ALA A 49 -9.76 13.57 -1.73
C ALA A 49 -9.16 12.41 -2.52
N LEU A 50 -8.05 11.84 -2.06
CA LEU A 50 -7.49 10.61 -2.63
C LEU A 50 -8.49 9.45 -2.51
N LEU A 51 -9.04 9.24 -1.31
CA LEU A 51 -10.00 8.16 -1.08
C LEU A 51 -11.28 8.32 -1.92
N GLN A 52 -11.75 9.55 -2.10
CA GLN A 52 -12.87 9.85 -2.99
C GLN A 52 -12.55 9.47 -4.44
N ALA A 53 -11.43 9.95 -4.99
CA ALA A 53 -11.02 9.64 -6.36
C ALA A 53 -10.85 8.12 -6.59
N LEU A 54 -10.29 7.41 -5.61
CA LEU A 54 -10.16 5.95 -5.65
C LEU A 54 -11.52 5.24 -5.71
N ARG A 55 -12.51 5.72 -4.96
CA ARG A 55 -13.86 5.12 -4.92
C ARG A 55 -14.64 5.40 -6.20
N GLU A 56 -14.48 6.58 -6.77
CA GLU A 56 -15.03 6.92 -8.08
C GLU A 56 -14.44 6.01 -9.17
N ALA A 57 -13.11 5.95 -9.26
CA ALA A 57 -12.42 5.06 -10.19
C ALA A 57 -12.77 3.57 -9.99
N ALA A 58 -12.81 3.10 -8.74
CA ALA A 58 -13.15 1.70 -8.44
C ALA A 58 -14.61 1.35 -8.80
N THR A 59 -15.52 2.32 -8.74
CA THR A 59 -16.92 2.12 -9.13
C THR A 59 -17.02 1.91 -10.64
N ASP A 60 -16.33 2.74 -11.42
CA ASP A 60 -16.35 2.65 -12.89
C ASP A 60 -15.57 1.42 -13.39
N ALA A 61 -14.42 1.12 -12.78
CA ALA A 61 -13.64 -0.08 -13.10
C ALA A 61 -14.41 -1.40 -12.85
N ALA A 62 -15.43 -1.39 -11.98
CA ALA A 62 -16.26 -2.55 -11.73
C ALA A 62 -17.12 -2.94 -12.95
N GLU A 63 -17.42 -2.00 -13.86
CA GLU A 63 -18.08 -2.30 -15.14
C GLU A 63 -17.22 -3.19 -16.04
N ASP A 64 -15.89 -3.07 -15.93
CA ASP A 64 -14.90 -3.92 -16.59
C ASP A 64 -14.51 -5.16 -15.76
N GLN A 65 -15.25 -5.44 -14.69
CA GLN A 65 -15.00 -6.54 -13.76
C GLN A 65 -13.65 -6.43 -13.01
N VAL A 66 -13.12 -5.20 -12.89
CA VAL A 66 -11.89 -4.90 -12.15
C VAL A 66 -12.24 -4.46 -10.74
N THR A 67 -11.53 -4.99 -9.74
CA THR A 67 -11.72 -4.61 -8.32
C THR A 67 -10.41 -4.07 -7.76
N PHE A 68 -10.50 -2.93 -7.07
CA PHE A 68 -9.33 -2.28 -6.45
C PHE A 68 -9.08 -2.84 -5.07
N TYR A 69 -8.12 -3.76 -5.00
CA TYR A 69 -7.62 -4.29 -3.74
C TYR A 69 -6.52 -3.41 -3.19
N VAL A 70 -6.47 -3.26 -1.87
CA VAL A 70 -5.46 -2.45 -1.19
C VAL A 70 -4.38 -3.38 -0.65
N ASN A 71 -3.15 -3.23 -1.14
CA ASN A 71 -1.98 -3.88 -0.55
C ASN A 71 -1.46 -3.07 0.65
N SER A 72 -1.45 -1.74 0.52
CA SER A 72 -1.06 -0.82 1.60
C SER A 72 -1.64 0.57 1.33
N GLY A 73 -2.40 1.12 2.27
CA GLY A 73 -2.80 2.52 2.22
C GLY A 73 -2.01 3.34 3.23
N TRP A 74 -2.70 4.05 4.13
CA TRP A 74 -2.05 4.76 5.21
C TRP A 74 -1.23 3.83 6.12
N ARG A 75 -0.08 4.30 6.60
CA ARG A 75 0.80 3.58 7.54
C ARG A 75 1.21 4.48 8.69
N SER A 76 1.33 3.91 9.88
CA SER A 76 1.94 4.64 11.00
C SER A 76 3.44 4.92 10.75
N PRO A 77 4.00 6.00 11.32
CA PRO A 77 5.45 6.25 11.27
C PRO A 77 6.28 5.08 11.82
N GLU A 78 5.80 4.41 12.87
CA GLU A 78 6.49 3.28 13.50
C GLU A 78 6.60 2.10 12.55
N ARG A 79 5.51 1.78 11.83
CA ARG A 79 5.49 0.74 10.80
C ARG A 79 6.40 1.11 9.62
N GLN A 80 6.35 2.35 9.16
CA GLN A 80 7.23 2.82 8.10
C GLN A 80 8.70 2.64 8.48
N ASN A 81 9.06 2.97 9.72
CA ASN A 81 10.42 2.79 10.23
C ASN A 81 10.80 1.31 10.31
N GLN A 82 9.86 0.43 10.67
CA GLN A 82 10.10 -1.01 10.64
C GLN A 82 10.42 -1.51 9.23
N LEU A 83 9.60 -1.14 8.23
CA LEU A 83 9.82 -1.52 6.84
C LEU A 83 11.15 -0.99 6.30
N LEU A 84 11.55 0.23 6.68
CA LEU A 84 12.84 0.78 6.30
C LEU A 84 13.99 -0.07 6.86
N ARG A 85 13.94 -0.47 8.13
CA ARG A 85 14.97 -1.35 8.73
C ARG A 85 15.04 -2.70 8.03
N GLU A 86 13.89 -3.29 7.71
CA GLU A 86 13.81 -4.56 6.98
C GLU A 86 14.37 -4.44 5.56
N ALA A 87 14.08 -3.35 4.86
CA ALA A 87 14.65 -3.06 3.54
C ALA A 87 16.16 -2.87 3.61
N VAL A 88 16.69 -2.14 4.60
CA VAL A 88 18.15 -2.01 4.81
C VAL A 88 18.80 -3.36 5.06
N SER A 89 18.17 -4.22 5.87
CA SER A 89 18.66 -5.58 6.10
C SER A 89 18.66 -6.42 4.82
N THR A 90 17.67 -6.23 3.95
CA THR A 90 17.50 -7.00 2.71
C THR A 90 18.44 -6.52 1.60
N TYR A 91 18.58 -5.21 1.42
CA TYR A 91 19.35 -4.59 0.34
C TYR A 91 20.76 -4.18 0.74
N GLY A 92 21.13 -4.38 2.01
CA GLY A 92 22.49 -4.20 2.54
C GLY A 92 22.90 -2.76 2.84
N SER A 93 22.14 -1.75 2.41
CA SER A 93 22.41 -0.35 2.76
C SER A 93 21.15 0.51 2.72
N ALA A 94 21.18 1.65 3.43
CA ALA A 94 20.15 2.68 3.34
C ALA A 94 20.01 3.25 1.92
N ALA A 95 21.11 3.38 1.19
CA ALA A 95 21.10 3.90 -0.18
C ALA A 95 20.35 2.99 -1.15
N GLU A 96 20.58 1.67 -1.07
CA GLU A 96 19.85 0.71 -1.91
C GLU A 96 18.40 0.54 -1.46
N ALA A 97 18.14 0.55 -0.14
CA ALA A 97 16.79 0.47 0.40
C ALA A 97 15.91 1.68 0.02
N ALA A 98 16.51 2.88 -0.10
CA ALA A 98 15.81 4.11 -0.47
C ALA A 98 15.18 4.07 -1.88
N ARG A 99 15.54 3.08 -2.71
CA ARG A 99 14.91 2.83 -4.02
C ARG A 99 13.55 2.14 -3.92
N TRP A 100 13.15 1.72 -2.72
CA TRP A 100 11.94 0.94 -2.48
C TRP A 100 11.16 1.40 -1.25
N VAL A 101 11.83 1.94 -0.23
CA VAL A 101 11.20 2.31 1.04
C VAL A 101 11.67 3.69 1.49
N ALA A 102 10.72 4.63 1.53
CA ALA A 102 10.92 5.98 2.06
C ALA A 102 11.07 6.00 3.60
N THR A 103 11.60 7.10 4.12
CA THR A 103 11.68 7.33 5.58
C THR A 103 10.29 7.63 6.16
N PRO A 104 10.10 7.49 7.48
CA PRO A 104 8.86 7.90 8.15
C PRO A 104 8.43 9.35 7.88
N GLU A 105 9.41 10.25 7.73
CA GLU A 105 9.18 11.68 7.53
C GLU A 105 8.74 12.03 6.11
N THR A 106 9.17 11.24 5.12
CA THR A 106 8.96 11.53 3.69
C THR A 106 7.93 10.62 3.03
N SER A 107 7.58 9.49 3.66
CA SER A 107 6.64 8.53 3.13
C SER A 107 5.26 9.13 2.90
N ARG A 108 4.78 9.00 1.66
CA ARG A 108 3.44 9.44 1.26
C ARG A 108 2.33 8.58 1.87
N HIS A 109 2.64 7.34 2.25
CA HIS A 109 1.71 6.51 3.01
C HIS A 109 1.54 7.00 4.45
N VAL A 110 2.58 7.59 5.05
CA VAL A 110 2.48 8.14 6.40
C VAL A 110 1.60 9.38 6.43
N SER A 111 1.69 10.21 5.39
CA SER A 111 0.81 11.38 5.23
C SER A 111 -0.60 11.05 4.71
N GLY A 112 -0.88 9.80 4.34
CA GLY A 112 -2.16 9.38 3.77
C GLY A 112 -2.34 9.75 2.29
N ASP A 113 -1.30 10.23 1.63
CA ASP A 113 -1.35 10.75 0.26
C ASP A 113 -1.00 9.72 -0.83
N ALA A 114 -0.80 8.46 -0.45
CA ALA A 114 -0.48 7.37 -1.37
C ALA A 114 -1.17 6.07 -0.98
N ILE A 115 -1.38 5.24 -2.01
CA ILE A 115 -1.91 3.89 -1.88
C ILE A 115 -1.19 2.93 -2.83
N ASP A 116 -0.99 1.70 -2.35
CA ASP A 116 -0.51 0.57 -3.12
C ASP A 116 -1.71 -0.29 -3.52
N ILE A 117 -2.05 -0.28 -4.81
CA ILE A 117 -3.13 -1.08 -5.40
C ILE A 117 -2.61 -2.47 -5.76
N GLY A 118 -3.31 -3.48 -5.27
CA GLY A 118 -3.05 -4.87 -5.55
C GLY A 118 -3.63 -5.33 -6.88
N ARG A 119 -3.09 -6.45 -7.35
CA ARG A 119 -3.45 -7.16 -8.58
C ARG A 119 -3.17 -6.38 -9.87
N TYR A 120 -2.74 -7.14 -10.88
CA TYR A 120 -2.25 -6.57 -12.12
C TYR A 120 -3.38 -5.91 -12.95
N ASP A 121 -4.57 -6.50 -12.96
CA ASP A 121 -5.76 -5.99 -13.65
C ASP A 121 -6.12 -4.57 -13.20
N ALA A 122 -6.13 -4.30 -11.88
CA ALA A 122 -6.38 -2.97 -11.34
C ALA A 122 -5.29 -1.96 -11.74
N THR A 123 -4.01 -2.34 -11.66
CA THR A 123 -2.92 -1.46 -12.09
C THR A 123 -2.89 -1.22 -13.59
N ALA A 124 -3.34 -2.19 -14.41
CA ALA A 124 -3.45 -2.04 -15.85
C ALA A 124 -4.60 -1.07 -16.20
N TRP A 125 -5.76 -1.22 -15.55
CA TRP A 125 -6.89 -0.31 -15.72
C TRP A 125 -6.51 1.11 -15.32
N LEU A 126 -5.86 1.30 -14.17
CA LEU A 126 -5.40 2.61 -13.71
C LEU A 126 -4.32 3.23 -14.62
N SER A 127 -3.51 2.43 -15.30
CA SER A 127 -2.56 2.94 -16.29
C SER A 127 -3.25 3.55 -17.52
N GLU A 128 -4.47 3.11 -17.83
CA GLU A 128 -5.25 3.58 -18.98
C GLU A 128 -6.21 4.71 -18.60
N HIS A 129 -6.86 4.58 -17.44
CA HIS A 129 -7.98 5.45 -17.01
C HIS A 129 -7.64 6.36 -15.83
N GLY A 130 -6.59 6.07 -15.07
CA GLY A 130 -6.33 6.71 -13.77
C GLY A 130 -6.21 8.24 -13.84
N ALA A 131 -5.66 8.77 -14.93
CA ALA A 131 -5.51 10.22 -15.14
C ALA A 131 -6.86 10.97 -15.11
N GLU A 132 -7.96 10.34 -15.55
CA GLU A 132 -9.31 10.93 -15.57
C GLU A 132 -9.83 11.23 -14.15
N TYR A 133 -9.30 10.52 -13.14
CA TYR A 133 -9.60 10.69 -11.72
C TYR A 133 -8.47 11.41 -10.97
N GLY A 134 -7.42 11.83 -11.67
CA GLY A 134 -6.21 12.36 -11.05
C GLY A 134 -5.35 11.31 -10.35
N LEU A 135 -5.59 10.02 -10.55
CA LEU A 135 -4.81 8.93 -9.94
C LEU A 135 -3.61 8.59 -10.81
N CYS A 136 -2.41 8.83 -10.30
CA CYS A 136 -1.19 8.67 -11.08
C CYS A 136 -0.20 7.73 -10.43
N GLN A 137 0.32 6.80 -11.23
CA GLN A 137 1.55 6.07 -10.90
C GLN A 137 2.70 7.08 -10.82
N ILE A 138 3.45 7.07 -9.72
CA ILE A 138 4.53 8.04 -9.49
C ILE A 138 5.91 7.45 -9.81
N TYR A 139 6.12 6.16 -9.54
CA TYR A 139 7.41 5.50 -9.68
C TYR A 139 7.34 4.35 -10.69
N ARG A 140 8.26 4.33 -11.67
CA ARG A 140 8.29 3.29 -12.72
C ARG A 140 8.57 1.89 -12.18
N ASN A 141 9.31 1.77 -11.09
CA ASN A 141 9.61 0.49 -10.44
C ASN A 141 8.48 0.00 -9.51
N GLU A 142 7.43 0.80 -9.30
CA GLU A 142 6.31 0.49 -8.40
C GLU A 142 4.97 0.71 -9.12
N PRO A 143 4.58 -0.19 -10.05
CA PRO A 143 3.31 -0.10 -10.80
C PRO A 143 2.06 -0.13 -9.92
N TRP A 144 2.20 -0.49 -8.66
CA TRP A 144 1.15 -0.50 -7.65
C TRP A 144 1.00 0.83 -6.91
N HIS A 145 1.99 1.74 -6.92
CA HIS A 145 2.00 2.96 -6.09
C HIS A 145 1.32 4.14 -6.80
N TYR A 146 0.17 4.57 -6.28
CA TYR A 146 -0.63 5.68 -6.82
C TYR A 146 -0.77 6.83 -5.83
N GLU A 147 -0.75 8.05 -6.36
CA GLU A 147 -1.04 9.29 -5.63
C GLU A 147 -2.05 10.16 -6.39
N LEU A 148 -2.76 11.02 -5.66
CA LEU A 148 -3.62 12.03 -6.27
C LEU A 148 -2.78 13.18 -6.87
N ARG A 149 -3.11 13.53 -8.12
CA ARG A 149 -2.60 14.65 -8.92
C ARG A 149 -3.79 15.23 -9.66
N THR A 150 -4.51 16.16 -9.04
CA THR A 150 -5.74 16.71 -9.60
C THR A 150 -5.52 17.39 -10.96
N GLU A 151 -4.34 17.95 -11.22
CA GLU A 151 -3.99 18.52 -12.52
C GLU A 151 -3.91 17.47 -13.64
N ALA A 152 -3.78 16.18 -13.30
CA ALA A 152 -3.74 15.11 -14.28
C ALA A 152 -5.06 14.90 -15.02
N ILE A 153 -6.19 15.34 -14.44
CA ILE A 153 -7.50 15.30 -15.09
C ILE A 153 -7.48 16.13 -16.39
N ASP A 154 -6.83 17.29 -16.36
CA ASP A 154 -6.73 18.18 -17.52
C ASP A 154 -5.46 17.95 -18.37
N ARG A 155 -4.38 17.46 -17.76
CA ARG A 155 -3.02 17.49 -18.34
C ARG A 155 -2.38 16.12 -18.51
N GLY A 156 -3.03 15.06 -18.06
CA GLY A 156 -2.43 13.75 -17.90
C GLY A 156 -1.44 13.68 -16.73
N CYS A 157 -1.07 12.45 -16.37
CA CYS A 157 -0.16 12.24 -15.25
C CYS A 157 1.23 12.85 -15.50
N PRO A 158 1.88 13.36 -14.44
CA PRO A 158 3.24 13.85 -14.55
C PRO A 158 4.20 12.73 -14.96
N ARG A 159 5.37 13.10 -15.49
CA ARG A 159 6.40 12.11 -15.81
C ARG A 159 6.80 11.35 -14.55
N MET A 160 6.67 10.03 -14.59
CA MET A 160 7.12 9.15 -13.53
C MET A 160 8.62 9.28 -13.26
N TYR A 161 8.99 9.18 -11.99
CA TYR A 161 10.37 8.99 -11.55
C TYR A 161 10.83 7.55 -11.85
N ALA A 162 12.14 7.30 -11.90
CA ALA A 162 12.64 5.93 -12.02
C ALA A 162 12.33 5.11 -10.77
N ASP A 163 12.57 5.70 -9.60
CA ASP A 163 12.30 5.18 -8.26
C ASP A 163 12.24 6.36 -7.26
N PRO A 164 11.89 6.14 -5.98
CA PRO A 164 11.76 7.19 -4.97
C PRO A 164 13.00 8.07 -4.77
N THR A 165 14.21 7.59 -5.10
CA THR A 165 15.43 8.38 -4.91
C THR A 165 15.51 9.60 -5.84
N GLN A 166 14.73 9.61 -6.93
CA GLN A 166 14.63 10.72 -7.87
C GLN A 166 13.54 11.73 -7.53
N ASP A 167 12.68 11.44 -6.56
CA ASP A 167 11.63 12.36 -6.12
C ASP A 167 12.21 13.38 -5.13
N PRO A 168 12.19 14.69 -5.45
CA PRO A 168 12.70 15.73 -4.56
C PRO A 168 12.05 15.74 -3.18
N ARG A 169 10.81 15.22 -3.06
CA ARG A 169 10.08 15.13 -1.78
C ARG A 169 10.73 14.15 -0.81
N MET A 170 11.48 13.17 -1.33
CA MET A 170 12.17 12.13 -0.56
C MET A 170 13.57 12.56 -0.07
N GLN A 171 14.01 13.77 -0.40
CA GLN A 171 15.38 14.26 -0.14
C GLN A 171 15.47 15.23 1.06
N GLN A 172 14.42 15.32 1.87
CA GLN A 172 14.31 16.27 2.99
C GLN A 172 14.99 15.77 4.27
#